data_AF-I2QML3-F1
#
_entry.id   AF-I2QML3-F1
#
_cell.length_a   1.000
_cell.length_b   1.000
_cell.length_c   1.000
_cell.angle_alpha   90.00
_cell.angle_beta   90.00
_cell.angle_gamma   90.00
#
_symmetry.space_group_name_H-M   'P 1'
#
loop_
_entity.id
_entity.type
_entity.pdbx_description
1 polymer ?
#
loop_
_entity_poly.entity_id
_entity_poly.type
_entity_poly.pdbx_seq_one_letter_code
_entity_poly.pdbx_strand_id
1 'polypeptide(L)'
;MYAYDEIDRTLVNERVSEFRDQVKRRLSGELTEDEFKILRLQNGVYLQLHAYMFRVAIPYGTLASNQLRALAHVARKYDRGYGHFTTRQNIQFNWIKLAELPDALADLAEVGIHAMQTSGNNMRNVTSDQWAGVAPGEIEDPRIWSELIRQHTTLHPEFSFLPRKFKIAITASDHDRAAIKIHDIGLRLIKNEKGETGFEVLVGGGLGRTPFIAKTIKHFVHGRDILSYIEAILRVYNQYGRRDNIYKARIKILVHELGIEKFSREVEEEWQHIRNSSLQIDDEVIEDIRSRFTYPAYEKLPHNPDELRQAAADPDFEAWRKNSVAPHKNPGYSIVTISLKPIGAPPGDATAEQMDALADLADKYSFGEIRVGHEQNLALPHVAKRDLPGLWKALDKLGLATPNVNLITDIIACPGLDYCSLANARSIPIAQELTRRFANHELANLIGRLHINISGCINACGHHHVGHIGILGVEKNGEEVYQITIGGRADESAALGNLIGPGVKFDEVADVVEDIVEAYLALRERPEELFMDTVKRLGVEPFKERVYATR
;
A
#
# COMPACT_ATOMS: atom_id res chain seq x y z
N MET A 1 -7.04 -8.21 -16.04
CA MET A 1 -7.26 -6.77 -15.73
C MET A 1 -8.70 -6.41 -15.87
N TYR A 2 -9.20 -5.42 -15.13
CA TYR A 2 -10.52 -4.83 -15.39
C TYR A 2 -10.51 -3.96 -16.66
N ALA A 3 -11.40 -4.25 -17.61
CA ALA A 3 -11.55 -3.49 -18.85
C ALA A 3 -12.60 -2.37 -18.70
N TYR A 4 -12.19 -1.13 -18.96
CA TYR A 4 -13.07 0.05 -18.89
C TYR A 4 -14.03 0.10 -20.08
N ASP A 5 -15.31 0.32 -19.79
CA ASP A 5 -16.35 0.53 -20.79
C ASP A 5 -16.44 2.01 -21.23
N GLU A 6 -17.47 2.35 -22.02
CA GLU A 6 -17.69 3.72 -22.50
C GLU A 6 -18.07 4.69 -21.37
N ILE A 7 -18.79 4.23 -20.35
CA ILE A 7 -19.20 5.03 -19.19
C ILE A 7 -17.96 5.38 -18.36
N ASP A 8 -17.11 4.39 -18.07
CA ASP A 8 -15.85 4.58 -17.37
C ASP A 8 -14.97 5.62 -18.07
N ARG A 9 -14.79 5.48 -19.39
CA ARG A 9 -13.96 6.39 -20.20
C ARG A 9 -14.55 7.80 -20.24
N THR A 10 -15.86 7.92 -20.35
CA THR A 10 -16.54 9.23 -20.35
C THR A 10 -16.30 9.93 -19.02
N LEU A 11 -16.49 9.23 -17.90
CA LEU A 11 -16.28 9.77 -16.56
C LEU A 11 -14.84 10.30 -16.35
N VAL A 12 -13.84 9.52 -16.79
CA VAL A 12 -12.43 9.93 -16.67
C VAL A 12 -12.14 11.18 -17.50
N ASN A 13 -12.64 11.26 -18.74
CA ASN A 13 -12.42 12.41 -19.63
C ASN A 13 -13.15 13.67 -19.18
N GLU A 14 -14.37 13.54 -18.67
CA GLU A 14 -15.11 14.65 -18.05
C GLU A 14 -14.34 15.20 -16.85
N ARG A 15 -13.79 14.31 -16.02
CA ARG A 15 -12.98 14.72 -14.87
C ARG A 15 -11.71 15.48 -15.28
N VAL A 16 -11.05 15.06 -16.36
CA VAL A 16 -9.89 15.79 -16.92
C VAL A 16 -10.30 17.20 -17.33
N SER A 17 -11.42 17.33 -18.02
CA SER A 17 -11.95 18.62 -18.50
C SER A 17 -12.31 19.55 -17.33
N GLU A 18 -12.98 19.01 -16.31
CA GLU A 18 -13.31 19.72 -15.08
C GLU A 18 -12.05 20.22 -14.36
N PHE A 19 -11.06 19.34 -14.18
CA PHE A 19 -9.83 19.72 -13.49
C PHE A 19 -9.01 20.75 -14.28
N ARG A 20 -9.01 20.67 -15.62
CA ARG A 20 -8.39 21.67 -16.49
C ARG A 20 -8.99 23.05 -16.29
N ASP A 21 -10.32 23.16 -16.22
CA ASP A 21 -10.99 24.42 -15.91
C ASP A 21 -10.60 24.94 -14.52
N GLN A 22 -10.59 24.07 -13.50
CA GLN A 22 -10.20 24.44 -12.13
C GLN A 22 -8.76 24.98 -12.08
N VAL A 23 -7.82 24.36 -12.79
CA VAL A 23 -6.44 24.83 -12.90
C VAL A 23 -6.37 26.17 -13.65
N LYS A 24 -7.08 26.33 -14.77
CA LYS A 24 -7.14 27.59 -15.52
C LYS A 24 -7.61 28.74 -14.64
N ARG A 25 -8.71 28.53 -13.90
CA ARG A 25 -9.27 29.53 -12.98
C ARG A 25 -8.30 29.85 -11.84
N ARG A 26 -7.61 28.85 -11.29
CA ARG A 26 -6.54 29.06 -10.30
C ARG A 26 -5.38 29.89 -10.84
N LEU A 27 -4.95 29.67 -12.08
CA LEU A 27 -3.84 30.39 -12.71
C LEU A 27 -4.23 31.83 -13.10
N SER A 28 -5.48 32.05 -13.47
CA SER A 28 -6.00 33.39 -13.79
C SER A 28 -6.24 34.28 -12.56
N GLY A 29 -6.33 33.68 -11.36
CA GLY A 29 -6.68 34.37 -10.11
C GLY A 29 -8.17 34.37 -9.77
N GLU A 30 -9.03 33.78 -10.62
CA GLU A 30 -10.46 33.58 -10.34
C GLU A 30 -10.73 32.62 -9.16
N LEU A 31 -9.80 31.71 -8.88
CA LEU A 31 -9.81 30.89 -7.67
C LEU A 31 -8.59 31.23 -6.80
N THR A 32 -8.85 31.49 -5.52
CA THR A 32 -7.80 31.59 -4.50
C THR A 32 -7.16 30.22 -4.23
N GLU A 33 -6.00 30.18 -3.56
CA GLU A 33 -5.39 28.90 -3.18
C GLU A 33 -6.27 28.12 -2.20
N ASP A 34 -6.98 28.78 -1.28
CA ASP A 34 -7.83 28.11 -0.29
C ASP A 34 -9.07 27.48 -0.94
N GLU A 35 -9.71 28.16 -1.89
CA GLU A 35 -10.81 27.59 -2.67
C GLU A 35 -10.33 26.42 -3.55
N PHE A 36 -9.18 26.60 -4.22
CA PHE A 36 -8.59 25.59 -5.09
C PHE A 36 -8.10 24.36 -4.32
N LYS A 37 -7.66 24.53 -3.07
CA LYS A 37 -7.10 23.46 -2.23
C LYS A 37 -7.98 22.23 -2.17
N ILE A 38 -9.29 22.40 -1.98
CA ILE A 38 -10.23 21.27 -1.90
C ILE A 38 -10.29 20.54 -3.25
N LEU A 39 -10.42 21.30 -4.34
CA LEU A 39 -10.54 20.80 -5.70
C LEU A 39 -9.29 20.04 -6.15
N ARG A 40 -8.10 20.62 -5.94
CA ARG A 40 -6.83 19.98 -6.31
C ARG A 40 -6.56 18.72 -5.48
N LEU A 41 -6.93 18.73 -4.20
CA LEU A 41 -6.80 17.54 -3.36
C LEU A 41 -7.71 16.41 -3.84
N GLN A 42 -8.93 16.68 -4.32
CA GLN A 42 -9.78 15.64 -4.90
C GLN A 42 -9.22 15.07 -6.22
N ASN A 43 -8.25 15.74 -6.84
CA ASN A 43 -7.51 15.28 -8.02
C ASN A 43 -6.08 14.79 -7.69
N GLY A 44 -5.78 14.53 -6.42
CA GLY A 44 -4.47 13.97 -6.03
C GLY A 44 -3.32 14.96 -5.98
N VAL A 45 -3.59 16.26 -6.03
CA VAL A 45 -2.55 17.30 -6.16
C VAL A 45 -2.28 17.98 -4.81
N TYR A 46 -1.06 17.78 -4.30
CA TYR A 46 -0.55 18.42 -3.08
C TYR A 46 0.51 19.46 -3.39
N LEU A 47 0.48 20.59 -2.69
CA LEU A 47 1.61 21.51 -2.66
C LEU A 47 2.64 20.99 -1.63
N GLN A 48 3.80 20.58 -2.13
CA GLN A 48 4.97 20.14 -1.37
C GLN A 48 5.95 21.32 -1.15
N LEU A 49 7.11 21.06 -0.53
CA LEU A 49 8.10 22.11 -0.22
C LEU A 49 8.61 22.83 -1.47
N HIS A 50 8.73 22.10 -2.58
CA HIS A 50 9.40 22.60 -3.79
C HIS A 50 8.49 22.68 -5.03
N ALA A 51 7.45 21.84 -5.10
CA ALA A 51 6.60 21.71 -6.28
C ALA A 51 5.24 21.09 -5.92
N TYR A 52 4.40 20.83 -6.93
CA TYR A 52 3.20 20.03 -6.74
C TYR A 52 3.52 18.55 -6.88
N MET A 53 3.07 17.76 -5.90
CA MET A 53 2.99 16.32 -6.03
C MET A 53 1.63 15.92 -6.60
N PHE A 54 1.67 15.04 -7.59
CA PHE A 54 0.53 14.44 -8.26
C PHE A 54 0.45 12.96 -7.94
N ARG A 55 -0.61 12.56 -7.23
CA ARG A 55 -0.89 11.16 -6.91
C ARG A 55 -1.93 10.58 -7.86
N VAL A 56 -1.52 9.52 -8.54
CA VAL A 56 -2.33 8.79 -9.51
C VAL A 56 -2.94 7.56 -8.86
N ALA A 57 -4.19 7.25 -9.20
CA ALA A 57 -4.90 6.08 -8.69
C ALA A 57 -4.47 4.83 -9.45
N ILE A 58 -4.19 3.76 -8.73
CA ILE A 58 -4.04 2.42 -9.29
C ILE A 58 -5.03 1.53 -8.54
N PRO A 59 -6.25 1.35 -9.07
CA PRO A 59 -7.29 0.55 -8.44
C PRO A 59 -6.77 -0.81 -7.98
N TYR A 60 -6.95 -1.13 -6.68
CA TYR A 60 -6.50 -2.38 -6.04
C TYR A 60 -5.06 -2.80 -6.41
N GLY A 61 -4.22 -1.82 -6.74
CA GLY A 61 -2.83 -2.00 -7.11
C GLY A 61 -2.55 -2.70 -8.44
N THR A 62 -3.51 -2.89 -9.35
CA THR A 62 -3.26 -3.60 -10.63
C THR A 62 -3.02 -2.63 -11.79
N LEU A 63 -2.00 -2.90 -12.60
CA LEU A 63 -1.60 -2.12 -13.78
C LEU A 63 -1.41 -3.01 -15.01
N ALA A 64 -1.77 -2.49 -16.19
CA ALA A 64 -1.29 -3.05 -17.45
C ALA A 64 0.08 -2.50 -17.83
N SER A 65 0.77 -3.24 -18.68
CA SER A 65 2.02 -2.80 -19.30
C SER A 65 1.86 -1.48 -20.05
N ASN A 66 0.78 -1.26 -20.82
CA ASN A 66 0.52 0.02 -21.48
C ASN A 66 0.27 1.17 -20.49
N GLN A 67 -0.40 0.88 -19.37
CA GLN A 67 -0.60 1.82 -18.28
C GLN A 67 0.72 2.20 -17.59
N LEU A 68 1.61 1.22 -17.36
CA LEU A 68 2.94 1.47 -16.80
C LEU A 68 3.81 2.31 -17.75
N ARG A 69 3.72 2.10 -19.08
CA ARG A 69 4.38 2.96 -20.08
C ARG A 69 3.84 4.39 -20.07
N ALA A 70 2.53 4.57 -19.88
CA ALA A 70 1.94 5.91 -19.75
C ALA A 70 2.44 6.62 -18.47
N LEU A 71 2.59 5.89 -17.36
CA LEU A 71 3.21 6.41 -16.15
C LEU A 71 4.68 6.79 -16.38
N ALA A 72 5.44 5.99 -17.13
CA ALA A 72 6.83 6.30 -17.52
C ALA A 72 6.92 7.55 -18.40
N HIS A 73 6.00 7.70 -19.35
CA HIS A 73 5.87 8.89 -20.17
C HIS A 73 5.60 10.14 -19.33
N VAL A 74 4.67 10.07 -18.36
CA VAL A 74 4.41 11.18 -17.44
C VAL A 74 5.65 11.53 -16.62
N ALA A 75 6.35 10.52 -16.12
CA ALA A 75 7.58 10.70 -15.35
C ALA A 75 8.64 11.48 -16.15
N ARG A 76 8.87 11.11 -17.43
CA ARG A 76 9.84 11.78 -18.31
C ARG A 76 9.40 13.17 -18.76
N LYS A 77 8.14 13.32 -19.14
CA LYS A 77 7.64 14.53 -19.83
C LYS A 77 7.30 15.64 -18.86
N TYR A 78 6.66 15.32 -17.74
CA TYR A 78 6.10 16.31 -16.82
C TYR A 78 6.79 16.36 -15.46
N ASP A 79 7.60 15.35 -15.13
CA ASP A 79 8.32 15.24 -13.86
C ASP A 79 9.84 15.14 -14.11
N ARG A 80 10.61 14.49 -13.22
CA ARG A 80 12.07 14.37 -13.26
C ARG A 80 12.56 12.98 -13.66
N GLY A 81 11.77 12.25 -14.44
CA GLY A 81 12.14 10.93 -14.98
C GLY A 81 11.93 9.76 -14.02
N TYR A 82 11.21 9.94 -12.91
CA TYR A 82 10.90 8.85 -11.98
C TYR A 82 9.53 9.02 -11.32
N GLY A 83 9.01 7.95 -10.73
CA GLY A 83 7.80 7.96 -9.92
C GLY A 83 7.97 7.13 -8.66
N HIS A 84 7.18 7.43 -7.63
CA HIS A 84 7.24 6.77 -6.32
C HIS A 84 5.99 5.92 -6.05
N PHE A 85 6.16 4.61 -5.95
CA PHE A 85 5.08 3.70 -5.55
C PHE A 85 4.81 3.77 -4.05
N THR A 86 3.53 3.74 -3.70
CA THR A 86 3.07 4.12 -2.35
C THR A 86 2.55 2.95 -1.54
N THR A 87 2.49 3.14 -0.22
CA THR A 87 1.84 2.21 0.73
C THR A 87 0.32 2.06 0.57
N ARG A 88 -0.27 2.73 -0.43
CA ARG A 88 -1.68 2.59 -0.85
C ARG A 88 -1.81 2.09 -2.28
N GLN A 89 -0.77 1.41 -2.77
CA GLN A 89 -0.71 0.81 -4.10
C GLN A 89 -0.83 1.80 -5.26
N ASN A 90 -0.76 3.11 -4.99
CA ASN A 90 -0.73 4.17 -6.00
C ASN A 90 0.70 4.52 -6.42
N ILE A 91 0.85 5.44 -7.37
CA ILE A 91 2.12 6.09 -7.74
C ILE A 91 2.02 7.62 -7.56
N GLN A 92 3.15 8.27 -7.28
CA GLN A 92 3.27 9.71 -7.12
C GLN A 92 4.41 10.29 -7.95
N PHE A 93 4.17 11.46 -8.53
CA PHE A 93 5.12 12.32 -9.23
C PHE A 93 5.27 13.60 -8.41
N ASN A 94 6.48 14.03 -8.04
CA ASN A 94 6.68 15.04 -6.99
C ASN A 94 7.05 16.44 -7.52
N TRP A 95 7.24 16.60 -8.83
CA TRP A 95 7.87 17.78 -9.43
C TRP A 95 7.06 18.44 -10.55
N ILE A 96 5.83 17.97 -10.81
CA ILE A 96 5.01 18.47 -11.90
C ILE A 96 4.58 19.92 -11.67
N LYS A 97 4.64 20.76 -12.70
CA LYS A 97 4.14 22.13 -12.66
C LYS A 97 2.61 22.14 -12.70
N LEU A 98 2.00 23.05 -11.94
CA LEU A 98 0.53 23.17 -11.88
C LEU A 98 -0.12 23.33 -13.27
N ALA A 99 0.50 24.12 -14.15
CA ALA A 99 -0.02 24.37 -15.49
C ALA A 99 0.02 23.14 -16.42
N GLU A 100 0.90 22.17 -16.14
CA GLU A 100 1.09 20.96 -16.96
C GLU A 100 0.28 19.77 -16.41
N LEU A 101 -0.22 19.84 -15.17
CA LEU A 101 -0.98 18.76 -14.53
C LEU A 101 -2.22 18.30 -15.32
N PRO A 102 -3.05 19.19 -15.90
CA PRO A 102 -4.18 18.75 -16.72
C PRO A 102 -3.76 17.95 -17.96
N ASP A 103 -2.60 18.26 -18.54
CA ASP A 103 -2.06 17.52 -19.70
C ASP A 103 -1.50 16.16 -19.27
N ALA A 104 -0.80 16.10 -18.13
CA ALA A 104 -0.37 14.83 -17.54
C ALA A 104 -1.56 13.91 -17.22
N LEU A 105 -2.65 14.47 -16.67
CA LEU A 105 -3.87 13.71 -16.40
C LEU A 105 -4.57 13.27 -17.70
N ALA A 106 -4.55 14.10 -18.75
CA ALA A 106 -5.11 13.75 -20.06
C ALA A 106 -4.35 12.58 -20.71
N ASP A 107 -3.01 12.63 -20.74
CA ASP A 107 -2.17 11.55 -21.29
C ASP A 107 -2.42 10.22 -20.54
N LEU A 108 -2.70 10.26 -19.23
CA LEU A 108 -3.07 9.07 -18.44
C LEU A 108 -4.50 8.58 -18.71
N ALA A 109 -5.43 9.49 -18.96
CA ALA A 109 -6.82 9.16 -19.26
C ALA A 109 -6.96 8.31 -20.54
N GLU A 110 -6.05 8.48 -21.51
CA GLU A 110 -6.02 7.68 -22.75
C GLU A 110 -5.89 6.18 -22.50
N VAL A 111 -5.29 5.79 -21.36
CA VAL A 111 -5.12 4.39 -20.94
C VAL A 111 -5.99 4.03 -19.72
N GLY A 112 -7.02 4.83 -19.44
CA GLY A 112 -7.96 4.61 -18.34
C GLY A 112 -7.41 4.89 -16.94
N ILE A 113 -6.26 5.57 -16.82
CA ILE A 113 -5.72 5.97 -15.53
C ILE A 113 -6.33 7.31 -15.10
N HIS A 114 -6.66 7.45 -13.82
CA HIS A 114 -7.23 8.67 -13.25
C HIS A 114 -6.57 9.06 -11.91
N ALA A 115 -6.89 10.26 -11.40
CA ALA A 115 -6.45 10.73 -10.09
C ALA A 115 -7.61 11.09 -9.13
N MET A 116 -8.84 10.70 -9.48
CA MET A 116 -10.04 10.90 -8.67
C MET A 116 -9.86 10.39 -7.24
N GLN A 117 -10.11 11.26 -6.27
CA GLN A 117 -10.17 10.97 -4.83
C GLN A 117 -8.92 10.24 -4.28
N THR A 118 -7.74 10.41 -4.91
CA THR A 118 -6.49 9.87 -4.34
C THR A 118 -6.03 10.66 -3.10
N SER A 119 -6.67 11.81 -2.85
CA SER A 119 -6.44 12.76 -1.76
C SER A 119 -7.73 13.50 -1.37
N GLY A 120 -7.68 14.34 -0.32
CA GLY A 120 -8.86 15.04 0.21
C GLY A 120 -9.56 14.34 1.37
N ASN A 121 -10.74 14.87 1.75
CA ASN A 121 -11.62 14.37 2.81
C ASN A 121 -12.75 13.53 2.20
N ASN A 122 -12.35 12.38 1.66
CA ASN A 122 -13.18 11.48 0.88
C ASN A 122 -12.56 10.07 0.91
N MET A 123 -13.16 9.18 0.14
CA MET A 123 -12.70 7.83 -0.11
C MET A 123 -11.33 7.83 -0.78
N ARG A 124 -10.44 6.92 -0.36
CA ARG A 124 -9.14 6.68 -0.99
C ARG A 124 -9.19 5.40 -1.81
N ASN A 125 -8.11 5.15 -2.56
CA ASN A 125 -7.91 3.89 -3.28
C ASN A 125 -8.25 2.68 -2.39
N VAL A 126 -9.18 1.86 -2.88
CA VAL A 126 -9.50 0.55 -2.31
C VAL A 126 -8.33 -0.36 -2.61
N THR A 127 -7.66 -0.82 -1.56
CA THR A 127 -6.44 -1.63 -1.69
C THR A 127 -6.77 -3.10 -1.49
N SER A 128 -6.01 -3.98 -2.16
CA SER A 128 -6.15 -5.42 -1.98
C SER A 128 -4.79 -6.11 -1.93
N ASP A 129 -4.80 -7.40 -1.63
CA ASP A 129 -3.62 -8.25 -1.66
C ASP A 129 -2.94 -8.15 -3.04
N GLN A 130 -1.65 -7.83 -3.08
CA GLN A 130 -0.88 -7.81 -4.33
C GLN A 130 -0.87 -9.17 -5.04
N TRP A 131 -1.23 -10.26 -4.36
CA TRP A 131 -1.34 -11.61 -4.93
C TRP A 131 -2.80 -12.02 -5.23
N ALA A 132 -3.75 -11.09 -5.15
CA ALA A 132 -5.16 -11.32 -5.43
C ALA A 132 -5.44 -12.09 -6.74
N GLY A 133 -6.27 -13.13 -6.70
CA GLY A 133 -6.64 -13.92 -7.87
C GLY A 133 -5.58 -14.94 -8.30
N VAL A 134 -4.45 -15.05 -7.59
CA VAL A 134 -3.38 -16.02 -7.88
C VAL A 134 -2.76 -16.66 -6.63
N ALA A 135 -3.09 -16.17 -5.44
CA ALA A 135 -2.53 -16.66 -4.19
C ALA A 135 -3.06 -18.09 -3.89
N PRO A 136 -2.19 -19.03 -3.45
CA PRO A 136 -2.66 -20.32 -2.96
C PRO A 136 -3.60 -20.17 -1.76
N GLY A 137 -4.72 -20.89 -1.77
CA GLY A 137 -5.67 -20.89 -0.66
C GLY A 137 -6.55 -19.64 -0.54
N GLU A 138 -6.51 -18.72 -1.51
CA GLU A 138 -7.48 -17.62 -1.57
C GLU A 138 -8.91 -18.15 -1.81
N ILE A 139 -9.91 -17.51 -1.20
CA ILE A 139 -11.32 -17.92 -1.31
C ILE A 139 -11.85 -17.68 -2.72
N GLU A 140 -11.60 -16.48 -3.25
CA GLU A 140 -11.80 -16.08 -4.64
C GLU A 140 -10.98 -14.80 -4.89
N ASP A 141 -11.11 -14.20 -6.08
CA ASP A 141 -10.39 -12.99 -6.45
C ASP A 141 -11.00 -11.74 -5.75
N PRO A 142 -10.31 -11.12 -4.77
CA PRO A 142 -10.83 -9.95 -4.05
C PRO A 142 -10.90 -8.68 -4.91
N ARG A 143 -10.31 -8.67 -6.11
CA ARG A 143 -10.36 -7.49 -7.00
C ARG A 143 -11.76 -7.24 -7.54
N ILE A 144 -12.57 -8.28 -7.69
CA ILE A 144 -13.99 -8.17 -8.09
C ILE A 144 -14.74 -7.29 -7.09
N TRP A 145 -14.62 -7.63 -5.81
CA TRP A 145 -15.23 -6.85 -4.71
C TRP A 145 -14.61 -5.47 -4.55
N SER A 146 -13.30 -5.36 -4.76
CA SER A 146 -12.61 -4.06 -4.71
C SER A 146 -13.13 -3.11 -5.78
N GLU A 147 -13.40 -3.62 -6.98
CA GLU A 147 -13.96 -2.85 -8.09
C GLU A 147 -15.40 -2.45 -7.85
N LEU A 148 -16.26 -3.35 -7.37
CA LEU A 148 -17.63 -3.03 -6.97
C LEU A 148 -17.66 -1.88 -5.94
N ILE A 149 -16.83 -1.97 -4.90
CA ILE A 149 -16.72 -0.93 -3.87
C ILE A 149 -16.14 0.36 -4.45
N ARG A 150 -15.14 0.28 -5.34
CA ARG A 150 -14.57 1.46 -6.02
C ARG A 150 -15.64 2.19 -6.81
N GLN A 151 -16.40 1.49 -7.65
CA GLN A 151 -17.44 2.10 -8.47
C GLN A 151 -18.53 2.75 -7.62
N HIS A 152 -19.00 2.06 -6.57
CA HIS A 152 -20.00 2.61 -5.65
C HIS A 152 -19.52 3.88 -4.94
N THR A 153 -18.26 3.91 -4.53
CA THR A 153 -17.74 4.98 -3.67
C THR A 153 -17.12 6.16 -4.44
N THR A 154 -16.77 5.96 -5.71
CA THR A 154 -16.11 6.99 -6.53
C THR A 154 -17.09 8.09 -6.91
N LEU A 155 -16.76 9.34 -6.60
CA LEU A 155 -17.61 10.53 -6.84
C LEU A 155 -19.02 10.43 -6.22
N HIS A 156 -19.21 9.57 -5.22
CA HIS A 156 -20.49 9.44 -4.53
C HIS A 156 -20.88 10.78 -3.89
N PRO A 157 -22.10 11.32 -4.16
CA PRO A 157 -22.49 12.65 -3.68
C PRO A 157 -22.40 12.80 -2.16
N GLU A 158 -22.79 11.75 -1.42
CA GLU A 158 -22.78 11.76 0.03
C GLU A 158 -21.36 11.65 0.62
N PHE A 159 -20.44 10.95 -0.06
CA PHE A 159 -19.12 10.59 0.49
C PHE A 159 -17.96 11.41 -0.09
N SER A 160 -18.28 12.40 -0.93
CA SER A 160 -17.29 13.33 -1.48
C SER A 160 -16.80 14.36 -0.45
N PHE A 161 -17.47 14.48 0.70
CA PHE A 161 -17.18 15.41 1.79
C PHE A 161 -17.27 14.78 3.18
N LEU A 162 -16.64 13.60 3.33
CA LEU A 162 -16.51 12.93 4.62
C LEU A 162 -15.78 13.82 5.65
N PRO A 163 -15.94 13.56 6.96
CA PRO A 163 -15.22 14.32 7.99
C PRO A 163 -13.69 14.33 7.78
N ARG A 164 -13.12 13.22 7.30
CA ARG A 164 -11.70 13.07 6.94
C ARG A 164 -11.50 11.93 5.93
N LYS A 165 -10.27 11.77 5.45
CA LYS A 165 -9.83 10.68 4.56
C LYS A 165 -10.31 9.30 5.05
N PHE A 166 -10.79 8.47 4.14
CA PHE A 166 -11.36 7.15 4.44
C PHE A 166 -10.73 6.07 3.56
N LYS A 167 -10.31 4.95 4.16
CA LYS A 167 -9.51 3.90 3.52
C LYS A 167 -10.18 2.55 3.70
N ILE A 168 -10.33 1.81 2.60
CA ILE A 168 -10.83 0.44 2.59
C ILE A 168 -9.71 -0.49 2.10
N ALA A 169 -9.56 -1.64 2.74
CA ALA A 169 -8.72 -2.72 2.24
C ALA A 169 -9.43 -4.08 2.29
N ILE A 170 -9.09 -4.95 1.35
CA ILE A 170 -9.73 -6.26 1.18
C ILE A 170 -8.67 -7.35 1.03
N THR A 171 -8.80 -8.43 1.80
CA THR A 171 -8.05 -9.67 1.59
C THR A 171 -9.01 -10.85 1.45
N ALA A 172 -8.61 -11.84 0.65
CA ALA A 172 -9.33 -13.11 0.48
C ALA A 172 -8.52 -14.33 0.94
N SER A 173 -7.46 -14.10 1.72
CA SER A 173 -6.55 -15.12 2.23
C SER A 173 -6.42 -14.99 3.75
N ASP A 174 -6.13 -16.11 4.42
CA ASP A 174 -5.85 -16.13 5.87
C ASP A 174 -4.59 -15.32 6.21
N HIS A 175 -3.61 -15.29 5.31
CA HIS A 175 -2.44 -14.43 5.46
C HIS A 175 -2.75 -13.04 4.93
N ASP A 176 -2.78 -12.05 5.82
CA ASP A 176 -3.13 -10.68 5.45
C ASP A 176 -1.94 -9.93 4.86
N ARG A 177 -1.90 -9.87 3.53
CA ARG A 177 -0.96 -9.05 2.74
C ARG A 177 -1.52 -7.67 2.37
N ALA A 178 -2.75 -7.35 2.77
CA ALA A 178 -3.40 -6.07 2.47
C ALA A 178 -3.40 -5.11 3.68
N ALA A 179 -2.95 -5.60 4.85
CA ALA A 179 -2.93 -4.90 6.11
C ALA A 179 -4.33 -4.35 6.50
N ILE A 180 -5.37 -5.18 6.38
CA ILE A 180 -6.77 -4.73 6.51
C ILE A 180 -7.06 -4.12 7.89
N LYS A 181 -6.35 -4.57 8.93
CA LYS A 181 -6.58 -4.13 10.31
C LYS A 181 -6.09 -2.70 10.62
N ILE A 182 -5.38 -2.05 9.71
CA ILE A 182 -4.94 -0.65 9.86
C ILE A 182 -5.73 0.34 8.98
N HIS A 183 -6.83 -0.13 8.38
CA HIS A 183 -7.71 0.65 7.52
C HIS A 183 -8.95 1.14 8.26
N ASP A 184 -9.62 2.16 7.69
CA ASP A 184 -10.87 2.68 8.25
C ASP A 184 -11.96 1.59 8.20
N ILE A 185 -12.02 0.83 7.08
CA ILE A 185 -12.69 -0.47 6.97
C ILE A 185 -11.69 -1.51 6.47
N GLY A 186 -11.61 -2.64 7.17
CA GLY A 186 -10.91 -3.85 6.72
C GLY A 186 -11.94 -4.94 6.40
N LEU A 187 -11.79 -5.58 5.24
CA LEU A 187 -12.68 -6.63 4.77
C LEU A 187 -11.89 -7.91 4.58
N ARG A 188 -12.28 -8.98 5.29
CA ARG A 188 -11.75 -10.32 5.07
C ARG A 188 -12.82 -11.19 4.44
N LEU A 189 -12.56 -11.69 3.24
CA LEU A 189 -13.42 -12.67 2.62
C LEU A 189 -13.42 -13.96 3.45
N ILE A 190 -14.61 -14.52 3.68
CA ILE A 190 -14.80 -15.77 4.41
C ILE A 190 -15.96 -16.57 3.78
N LYS A 191 -15.98 -17.88 4.02
CA LYS A 191 -17.15 -18.72 3.76
C LYS A 191 -17.84 -19.05 5.09
N ASN A 192 -19.18 -18.98 5.11
CA ASN A 192 -19.94 -19.45 6.25
C ASN A 192 -20.12 -20.99 6.25
N GLU A 193 -20.79 -21.53 7.26
CA GLU A 193 -21.06 -22.97 7.40
C GLU A 193 -21.89 -23.56 6.24
N LYS A 194 -22.65 -22.72 5.52
CA LYS A 194 -23.43 -23.11 4.34
C LYS A 194 -22.62 -23.05 3.04
N GLY A 195 -21.36 -22.60 3.10
CA GLY A 195 -20.49 -22.41 1.96
C GLY A 195 -20.71 -21.11 1.19
N GLU A 196 -21.55 -20.21 1.69
CA GLU A 196 -21.82 -18.90 1.08
C GLU A 196 -20.64 -17.94 1.34
N THR A 197 -20.26 -17.17 0.31
CA THR A 197 -19.19 -16.18 0.42
C THR A 197 -19.70 -14.88 1.03
N GLY A 198 -18.94 -14.35 1.98
CA GLY A 198 -19.21 -13.07 2.61
C GLY A 198 -17.97 -12.47 3.23
N PHE A 199 -18.18 -11.51 4.13
CA PHE A 199 -17.12 -10.71 4.72
C PHE A 199 -17.18 -10.71 6.24
N GLU A 200 -16.04 -10.95 6.88
CA GLU A 200 -15.77 -10.37 8.19
C GLU A 200 -15.48 -8.87 7.99
N VAL A 201 -16.20 -8.01 8.71
CA VAL A 201 -16.09 -6.55 8.59
C VAL A 201 -15.44 -5.97 9.84
N LEU A 202 -14.26 -5.38 9.65
CA LEU A 202 -13.50 -4.67 10.67
C LEU A 202 -13.57 -3.17 10.44
N VAL A 203 -13.67 -2.38 11.51
CA VAL A 203 -13.78 -0.91 11.43
C VAL A 203 -12.91 -0.23 12.49
N GLY A 204 -12.47 1.00 12.19
CA GLY A 204 -11.83 1.88 13.16
C GLY A 204 -10.31 1.71 13.27
N GLY A 205 -9.66 1.18 12.24
CA GLY A 205 -8.22 1.14 12.16
C GLY A 205 -7.61 2.45 11.68
N GLY A 206 -6.31 2.61 11.92
CA GLY A 206 -5.51 3.67 11.32
C GLY A 206 -4.34 4.08 12.18
N LEU A 207 -3.21 4.34 11.52
CA LEU A 207 -1.93 4.65 12.17
C LEU A 207 -1.89 6.12 12.65
N GLY A 208 -1.53 7.10 11.82
CA GLY A 208 -1.56 8.53 12.20
C GLY A 208 -0.97 8.84 13.60
N ARG A 209 -1.39 9.94 14.22
CA ARG A 209 -0.85 10.36 15.53
C ARG A 209 -1.18 9.38 16.67
N THR A 210 -2.42 8.89 16.68
CA THR A 210 -2.91 7.95 17.70
C THR A 210 -3.29 6.67 16.98
N PRO A 211 -2.43 5.64 16.98
CA PRO A 211 -2.68 4.41 16.23
C PRO A 211 -3.78 3.56 16.87
N PHE A 212 -4.65 3.00 16.03
CA PHE A 212 -5.67 2.03 16.41
C PHE A 212 -5.66 0.86 15.42
N ILE A 213 -5.90 -0.33 15.94
CA ILE A 213 -6.16 -1.55 15.17
C ILE A 213 -7.69 -1.68 15.04
N ALA A 214 -8.16 -1.93 13.82
CA ALA A 214 -9.57 -2.11 13.53
C ALA A 214 -10.12 -3.33 14.28
N LYS A 215 -11.38 -3.25 14.69
CA LYS A 215 -12.09 -4.31 15.41
C LYS A 215 -13.24 -4.83 14.56
N THR A 216 -13.49 -6.13 14.64
CA THR A 216 -14.64 -6.77 14.00
C THR A 216 -15.94 -6.20 14.57
N ILE A 217 -16.81 -5.68 13.70
CA ILE A 217 -18.16 -5.22 14.07
C ILE A 217 -19.25 -6.16 13.57
N LYS A 218 -18.93 -7.00 12.58
CA LYS A 218 -19.81 -8.05 12.05
C LYS A 218 -18.96 -9.20 11.57
N HIS A 219 -19.23 -10.39 12.08
CA HIS A 219 -18.47 -11.59 11.70
C HIS A 219 -18.79 -12.09 10.30
N PHE A 220 -20.01 -11.83 9.80
CA PHE A 220 -20.41 -12.21 8.46
C PHE A 220 -21.44 -11.22 7.89
N VAL A 221 -21.09 -10.62 6.76
CA VAL A 221 -22.00 -9.90 5.85
C VAL A 221 -21.98 -10.66 4.53
N HIS A 222 -23.15 -11.08 4.05
CA HIS A 222 -23.23 -11.77 2.76
C HIS A 222 -22.70 -10.86 1.64
N GLY A 223 -22.02 -11.42 0.62
CA GLY A 223 -21.43 -10.61 -0.45
C GLY A 223 -22.43 -9.65 -1.11
N ARG A 224 -23.67 -10.09 -1.31
CA ARG A 224 -24.78 -9.28 -1.86
C ARG A 224 -25.15 -8.06 -1.01
N ASP A 225 -24.87 -8.08 0.29
CA ASP A 225 -25.22 -7.02 1.23
C ASP A 225 -24.04 -6.07 1.52
N ILE A 226 -22.86 -6.27 0.92
CA ILE A 226 -21.64 -5.56 1.35
C ILE A 226 -21.68 -4.06 1.07
N LEU A 227 -22.27 -3.61 -0.05
CA LEU A 227 -22.36 -2.18 -0.37
C LEU A 227 -23.28 -1.45 0.61
N SER A 228 -24.45 -2.02 0.91
CA SER A 228 -25.37 -1.43 1.89
C SER A 228 -24.76 -1.41 3.30
N TYR A 229 -23.96 -2.41 3.67
CA TYR A 229 -23.28 -2.41 4.97
C TYR A 229 -22.17 -1.36 5.05
N ILE A 230 -21.38 -1.19 3.99
CA ILE A 230 -20.37 -0.11 3.91
C ILE A 230 -21.03 1.26 3.97
N GLU A 231 -22.15 1.45 3.27
CA GLU A 231 -22.92 2.68 3.30
C GLU A 231 -23.43 3.01 4.70
N ALA A 232 -23.94 2.02 5.44
CA ALA A 232 -24.35 2.22 6.83
C ALA A 232 -23.18 2.70 7.72
N ILE A 233 -21.99 2.09 7.58
CA ILE A 233 -20.78 2.52 8.29
C ILE A 233 -20.43 3.98 7.93
N LEU A 234 -20.47 4.32 6.64
CA LEU A 234 -20.15 5.65 6.15
C LEU A 234 -21.15 6.69 6.64
N ARG A 235 -22.45 6.37 6.69
CA ARG A 235 -23.51 7.26 7.20
C ARG A 235 -23.37 7.55 8.69
N VAL A 236 -23.17 6.52 9.50
CA VAL A 236 -22.88 6.68 10.93
C VAL A 236 -21.63 7.56 11.12
N TYR A 237 -20.57 7.32 10.34
CA TYR A 237 -19.39 8.18 10.39
C TYR A 237 -19.67 9.61 9.92
N ASN A 238 -20.48 9.79 8.88
CA ASN A 238 -20.82 11.09 8.33
C ASN A 238 -21.62 11.93 9.33
N GLN A 239 -22.57 11.30 10.04
CA GLN A 239 -23.45 11.90 11.04
C GLN A 239 -22.71 12.25 12.33
N TYR A 240 -21.93 11.33 12.89
CA TYR A 240 -21.29 11.52 14.20
C TYR A 240 -19.83 11.99 14.13
N GLY A 241 -19.21 11.94 12.94
CA GLY A 241 -17.82 12.30 12.76
C GLY A 241 -17.55 13.80 12.96
N ARG A 242 -16.56 14.11 13.79
CA ARG A 242 -16.14 15.48 14.08
C ARG A 242 -15.58 16.20 12.85
N ARG A 243 -15.93 17.47 12.70
CA ARG A 243 -15.41 18.39 11.66
C ARG A 243 -14.75 19.64 12.24
N ASP A 244 -14.89 19.86 13.54
CA ASP A 244 -14.33 20.98 14.28
C ASP A 244 -12.83 20.82 14.57
N ASN A 245 -12.34 19.57 14.66
CA ASN A 245 -10.93 19.27 14.91
C ASN A 245 -10.43 18.16 13.99
N ILE A 246 -9.56 18.52 13.05
CA ILE A 246 -8.99 17.61 12.04
C ILE A 246 -8.21 16.43 12.64
N TYR A 247 -7.66 16.57 13.86
CA TYR A 247 -6.92 15.52 14.55
C TYR A 247 -7.84 14.49 15.21
N LYS A 248 -9.11 14.86 15.42
CA LYS A 248 -10.14 13.99 16.01
C LYS A 248 -11.21 13.55 15.00
N ALA A 249 -11.03 13.89 13.72
CA ALA A 249 -12.05 13.70 12.67
C ALA A 249 -12.07 12.31 12.02
N ARG A 250 -11.13 11.40 12.31
CA ARG A 250 -11.09 10.05 11.69
C ARG A 250 -12.05 9.09 12.38
N ILE A 251 -12.64 8.15 11.63
CA ILE A 251 -13.57 7.13 12.16
C ILE A 251 -12.97 6.32 13.32
N LYS A 252 -11.66 6.04 13.31
CA LYS A 252 -10.99 5.37 14.44
C LYS A 252 -11.17 6.09 15.78
N ILE A 253 -11.22 7.42 15.77
CA ILE A 253 -11.45 8.24 16.97
C ILE A 253 -12.91 8.12 17.39
N LEU A 254 -13.84 8.20 16.43
CA LEU A 254 -15.27 8.00 16.67
C LEU A 254 -15.56 6.62 17.28
N VAL A 255 -15.02 5.55 16.70
CA VAL A 255 -15.18 4.17 17.21
C VAL A 255 -14.59 4.03 18.61
N HIS A 256 -13.44 4.65 18.87
CA HIS A 256 -12.82 4.63 20.20
C HIS A 256 -13.67 5.39 21.24
N GLU A 257 -14.17 6.58 20.90
CA GLU A 257 -14.97 7.42 21.80
C GLU A 257 -16.37 6.84 22.06
N LEU A 258 -17.02 6.27 21.05
CA LEU A 258 -18.34 5.63 21.20
C LEU A 258 -18.28 4.26 21.88
N GLY A 259 -17.18 3.53 21.72
CA GLY A 259 -17.11 2.10 22.02
C GLY A 259 -17.60 1.24 20.85
N ILE A 260 -17.00 0.07 20.69
CA ILE A 260 -17.23 -0.80 19.53
C ILE A 260 -18.65 -1.37 19.51
N GLU A 261 -19.20 -1.66 20.68
CA GLU A 261 -20.54 -2.23 20.86
C GLU A 261 -21.62 -1.21 20.48
N LYS A 262 -21.46 0.05 20.92
CA LYS A 262 -22.37 1.13 20.54
C LYS A 262 -22.26 1.40 19.04
N PHE A 263 -21.04 1.57 18.52
CA PHE A 263 -20.84 1.83 17.09
C PHE A 263 -21.45 0.72 16.22
N SER A 264 -21.23 -0.56 16.57
CA SER A 264 -21.81 -1.71 15.87
C SER A 264 -23.34 -1.67 15.87
N ARG A 265 -23.97 -1.29 16.98
CA ARG A 265 -25.43 -1.14 17.05
C ARG A 265 -25.96 -0.02 16.15
N GLU A 266 -25.34 1.16 16.17
CA GLU A 266 -25.75 2.28 15.30
C GLU A 266 -25.63 1.91 13.81
N VAL A 267 -24.57 1.17 13.43
CA VAL A 267 -24.41 0.65 12.07
C VAL A 267 -25.47 -0.38 11.73
N GLU A 268 -25.79 -1.30 12.65
CA GLU A 268 -26.84 -2.30 12.41
C GLU A 268 -28.21 -1.64 12.26
N GLU A 269 -28.54 -0.65 13.10
CA GLU A 269 -29.78 0.13 13.02
C GLU A 269 -29.91 0.85 11.68
N GLU A 270 -28.87 1.60 11.25
CA GLU A 270 -28.85 2.23 9.92
C GLU A 270 -28.95 1.19 8.80
N TRP A 271 -28.22 0.07 8.91
CA TRP A 271 -28.24 -0.97 7.88
C TRP A 271 -29.62 -1.59 7.72
N GLN A 272 -30.40 -1.82 8.78
CA GLN A 272 -31.77 -2.34 8.66
C GLN A 272 -32.67 -1.45 7.80
N HIS A 273 -32.43 -0.14 7.76
CA HIS A 273 -33.18 0.79 6.92
C HIS A 273 -32.83 0.69 5.43
N ILE A 274 -31.60 0.33 5.09
CA ILE A 274 -31.10 0.31 3.71
C ILE A 274 -30.77 -1.08 3.16
N ARG A 275 -30.87 -2.13 3.98
CA ARG A 275 -30.46 -3.49 3.60
C ARG A 275 -31.21 -4.00 2.37
N ASN A 276 -32.51 -3.74 2.28
CA ASN A 276 -33.37 -4.18 1.17
C ASN A 276 -33.57 -3.08 0.10
N SER A 277 -32.60 -2.19 -0.05
CA SER A 277 -32.60 -1.15 -1.10
C SER A 277 -31.97 -1.67 -2.40
N SER A 278 -31.88 -0.79 -3.41
CA SER A 278 -31.15 -1.06 -4.65
C SER A 278 -29.64 -1.27 -4.47
N LEU A 279 -29.12 -1.19 -3.24
CA LEU A 279 -27.72 -1.48 -2.91
C LEU A 279 -27.43 -2.98 -2.76
N GLN A 280 -28.46 -3.84 -2.76
CA GLN A 280 -28.23 -5.28 -2.87
C GLN A 280 -27.62 -5.59 -4.23
N ILE A 281 -26.51 -6.31 -4.21
CA ILE A 281 -25.82 -6.69 -5.43
C ILE A 281 -26.47 -7.97 -5.95
N ASP A 282 -26.93 -7.90 -7.19
CA ASP A 282 -27.42 -9.06 -7.92
C ASP A 282 -26.26 -9.87 -8.48
N ASP A 283 -26.47 -11.18 -8.64
CA ASP A 283 -25.43 -12.10 -9.11
C ASP A 283 -24.98 -11.73 -10.53
N GLU A 284 -25.88 -11.18 -11.35
CA GLU A 284 -25.58 -10.65 -12.68
C GLU A 284 -24.59 -9.48 -12.64
N VAL A 285 -24.66 -8.60 -11.64
CA VAL A 285 -23.72 -7.48 -11.48
C VAL A 285 -22.34 -7.98 -11.07
N ILE A 286 -22.29 -8.96 -10.17
CA ILE A 286 -21.03 -9.61 -9.77
C ILE A 286 -20.39 -10.29 -10.98
N GLU A 287 -21.19 -10.99 -11.78
CA GLU A 287 -20.69 -11.67 -12.98
C GLU A 287 -20.28 -10.69 -14.08
N ASP A 288 -20.98 -9.57 -14.27
CA ASP A 288 -20.57 -8.51 -15.20
C ASP A 288 -19.18 -7.97 -14.82
N ILE A 289 -18.98 -7.60 -13.56
CA ILE A 289 -17.66 -7.14 -13.08
C ILE A 289 -16.61 -8.23 -13.23
N ARG A 290 -16.93 -9.49 -12.88
CA ARG A 290 -16.02 -10.64 -13.04
C ARG A 290 -15.62 -10.83 -14.50
N SER A 291 -16.56 -10.71 -15.44
CA SER A 291 -16.31 -10.90 -16.87
C SER A 291 -15.36 -9.85 -17.44
N ARG A 292 -15.31 -8.66 -16.84
CA ARG A 292 -14.37 -7.59 -17.20
C ARG A 292 -12.96 -7.83 -16.68
N PHE A 293 -12.74 -8.78 -15.77
CA PHE A 293 -11.40 -9.24 -15.39
C PHE A 293 -10.88 -10.31 -16.35
N THR A 294 -9.81 -9.98 -17.08
CA THR A 294 -9.10 -11.00 -17.90
C THR A 294 -8.23 -11.90 -17.03
N TYR A 295 -8.40 -13.22 -17.18
CA TYR A 295 -7.57 -14.25 -16.56
C TYR A 295 -6.72 -14.98 -17.61
N PRO A 296 -5.41 -15.16 -17.39
CA PRO A 296 -4.56 -15.87 -18.34
C PRO A 296 -5.01 -17.33 -18.56
N ALA A 297 -4.95 -17.78 -19.81
CA ALA A 297 -5.05 -19.20 -20.15
C ALA A 297 -3.69 -19.88 -19.89
N TYR A 298 -3.51 -20.42 -18.69
CA TYR A 298 -2.24 -21.03 -18.28
C TYR A 298 -1.91 -22.30 -19.08
N GLU A 299 -0.65 -22.42 -19.50
CA GLU A 299 -0.10 -23.66 -20.05
C GLU A 299 0.00 -24.73 -18.95
N LYS A 300 -0.15 -26.00 -19.30
CA LYS A 300 0.16 -27.10 -18.39
C LYS A 300 1.68 -27.31 -18.35
N LEU A 301 2.33 -26.70 -17.36
CA LEU A 301 3.79 -26.73 -17.20
C LEU A 301 4.24 -27.64 -16.06
N PRO A 302 5.43 -28.25 -16.14
CA PRO A 302 5.99 -29.04 -15.05
C PRO A 302 6.29 -28.15 -13.84
N HIS A 303 6.14 -28.70 -12.63
CA HIS A 303 6.39 -27.95 -11.39
C HIS A 303 7.87 -27.54 -11.21
N ASN A 304 8.80 -28.33 -11.74
CA ASN A 304 10.25 -28.12 -11.61
C ASN A 304 10.96 -28.30 -12.97
N PRO A 305 10.87 -27.31 -13.86
CA PRO A 305 11.48 -27.37 -15.20
C PRO A 305 13.01 -27.38 -15.14
N ASP A 306 13.65 -27.88 -16.20
CA ASP A 306 15.11 -28.07 -16.26
C ASP A 306 15.87 -26.75 -16.17
N GLU A 307 15.35 -25.70 -16.79
CA GLU A 307 15.89 -24.34 -16.76
C GLU A 307 16.00 -23.82 -15.33
N LEU A 308 14.97 -24.06 -14.51
CA LEU A 308 14.96 -23.68 -13.10
C LEU A 308 15.98 -24.50 -12.30
N ARG A 309 16.04 -25.82 -12.53
CA ARG A 309 16.99 -26.71 -11.83
C ARG A 309 18.44 -26.34 -12.12
N GLN A 310 18.75 -26.00 -13.37
CA GLN A 310 20.09 -25.61 -13.78
C GLN A 310 20.46 -24.24 -13.20
N ALA A 311 19.54 -23.27 -13.24
CA ALA A 311 19.80 -21.94 -12.70
C ALA A 311 19.97 -21.93 -11.16
N ALA A 312 19.32 -22.83 -10.44
CA ALA A 312 19.46 -22.95 -8.98
C ALA A 312 20.88 -23.33 -8.52
N ALA A 313 21.78 -23.73 -9.43
CA ALA A 313 23.20 -23.92 -9.12
C ALA A 313 23.98 -22.59 -8.97
N ASP A 314 23.43 -21.48 -9.48
CA ASP A 314 23.96 -20.12 -9.32
C ASP A 314 23.51 -19.54 -7.96
N PRO A 315 24.44 -19.27 -7.02
CA PRO A 315 24.10 -18.73 -5.70
C PRO A 315 23.34 -17.41 -5.73
N ASP A 316 23.62 -16.52 -6.69
CA ASP A 316 22.99 -15.19 -6.77
C ASP A 316 21.54 -15.31 -7.24
N PHE A 317 21.30 -16.18 -8.22
CA PHE A 317 19.95 -16.52 -8.66
C PHE A 317 19.16 -17.18 -7.52
N GLU A 318 19.76 -18.13 -6.80
CA GLU A 318 19.07 -18.84 -5.73
C GLU A 318 18.75 -17.94 -4.54
N ALA A 319 19.66 -17.01 -4.19
CA ALA A 319 19.40 -15.93 -3.25
C ALA A 319 18.18 -15.10 -3.66
N TRP A 320 18.20 -14.55 -4.88
CA TRP A 320 17.07 -13.79 -5.40
C TRP A 320 15.77 -14.59 -5.41
N ARG A 321 15.83 -15.86 -5.84
CA ARG A 321 14.67 -16.75 -5.96
C ARG A 321 14.02 -17.01 -4.61
N LYS A 322 14.80 -17.27 -3.55
CA LYS A 322 14.29 -17.53 -2.20
C LYS A 322 13.51 -16.35 -1.62
N ASN A 323 13.95 -15.13 -1.90
CA ASN A 323 13.32 -13.92 -1.36
C ASN A 323 12.17 -13.40 -2.22
N SER A 324 12.34 -13.44 -3.54
CA SER A 324 11.48 -12.72 -4.48
C SER A 324 10.41 -13.58 -5.13
N VAL A 325 10.51 -14.92 -5.05
CA VAL A 325 9.61 -15.83 -5.78
C VAL A 325 8.71 -16.60 -4.82
N ALA A 326 7.41 -16.38 -4.95
CA ALA A 326 6.38 -17.05 -4.16
C ALA A 326 5.61 -18.10 -4.98
N PRO A 327 4.96 -19.07 -4.31
CA PRO A 327 4.11 -20.04 -4.99
C PRO A 327 2.87 -19.38 -5.61
N HIS A 328 2.43 -19.95 -6.73
CA HIS A 328 1.22 -19.56 -7.45
C HIS A 328 0.17 -20.69 -7.36
N LYS A 329 -1.12 -20.37 -7.39
CA LYS A 329 -2.18 -21.39 -7.29
C LYS A 329 -2.22 -22.36 -8.49
N ASN A 330 -1.83 -21.89 -9.68
CA ASN A 330 -1.67 -22.75 -10.86
C ASN A 330 -0.26 -23.37 -10.88
N PRO A 331 -0.13 -24.72 -10.91
CA PRO A 331 1.16 -25.40 -10.99
C PRO A 331 2.01 -24.96 -12.19
N GLY A 332 3.33 -24.93 -12.00
CA GLY A 332 4.28 -24.53 -13.05
C GLY A 332 4.47 -23.01 -13.19
N TYR A 333 3.67 -22.22 -12.49
CA TYR A 333 3.80 -20.76 -12.38
C TYR A 333 4.24 -20.33 -10.97
N SER A 334 4.66 -19.08 -10.86
CA SER A 334 5.16 -18.41 -9.67
C SER A 334 4.78 -16.94 -9.69
N ILE A 335 4.70 -16.34 -8.50
CA ILE A 335 4.54 -14.90 -8.31
C ILE A 335 5.92 -14.33 -8.03
N VAL A 336 6.33 -13.28 -8.75
CA VAL A 336 7.64 -12.64 -8.57
C VAL A 336 7.44 -11.24 -8.02
N THR A 337 7.92 -10.98 -6.81
CA THR A 337 8.01 -9.63 -6.23
C THR A 337 9.31 -8.98 -6.69
N ILE A 338 9.21 -7.80 -7.29
CA ILE A 338 10.34 -6.98 -7.73
C ILE A 338 10.57 -5.91 -6.68
N SER A 339 11.75 -5.96 -6.04
CA SER A 339 12.16 -4.97 -5.05
C SER A 339 12.51 -3.64 -5.74
N LEU A 340 11.89 -2.55 -5.28
CA LEU A 340 12.23 -1.18 -5.66
C LEU A 340 13.13 -0.51 -4.62
N LYS A 341 13.99 -1.32 -3.98
CA LYS A 341 14.80 -0.91 -2.83
C LYS A 341 16.25 -1.39 -2.99
N PRO A 342 16.94 -0.98 -4.07
CA PRO A 342 18.37 -1.26 -4.19
C PRO A 342 19.15 -0.50 -3.11
N ILE A 343 20.33 -1.00 -2.79
CA ILE A 343 21.16 -0.44 -1.72
C ILE A 343 21.49 1.03 -1.99
N GLY A 344 21.22 1.89 -1.00
CA GLY A 344 21.51 3.32 -1.06
C GLY A 344 20.58 4.16 -1.94
N ALA A 345 19.55 3.57 -2.57
CA ALA A 345 18.55 4.31 -3.34
C ALA A 345 17.32 4.67 -2.47
N PRO A 346 16.53 5.69 -2.87
CA PRO A 346 15.25 5.96 -2.25
C PRO A 346 14.29 4.76 -2.39
N PRO A 347 13.74 4.23 -1.29
CA PRO A 347 12.82 3.09 -1.36
C PRO A 347 11.52 3.43 -2.11
N GLY A 348 11.11 2.56 -3.03
CA GLY A 348 9.84 2.65 -3.74
C GLY A 348 9.86 3.53 -5.00
N ASP A 349 11.01 4.14 -5.32
CA ASP A 349 11.17 4.91 -6.56
C ASP A 349 11.49 3.98 -7.74
N ALA A 350 10.91 4.28 -8.90
CA ALA A 350 11.23 3.65 -10.18
C ALA A 350 11.45 4.73 -11.23
N THR A 351 12.55 4.62 -11.97
CA THR A 351 12.83 5.49 -13.12
C THR A 351 11.89 5.18 -14.28
N ALA A 352 11.74 6.12 -15.21
CA ALA A 352 10.93 5.92 -16.41
C ALA A 352 11.47 4.77 -17.28
N GLU A 353 12.79 4.64 -17.39
CA GLU A 353 13.46 3.57 -18.11
C GLU A 353 13.18 2.21 -17.46
N GLN A 354 13.20 2.14 -16.13
CA GLN A 354 12.80 0.94 -15.40
C GLN A 354 11.31 0.63 -15.60
N MET A 355 10.43 1.63 -15.56
CA MET A 355 8.99 1.42 -15.79
C MET A 355 8.69 0.89 -17.20
N ASP A 356 9.32 1.44 -18.25
CA ASP A 356 9.17 0.92 -19.62
C ASP A 356 9.70 -0.51 -19.75
N ALA A 357 10.90 -0.77 -19.22
CA ALA A 357 11.48 -2.11 -19.28
C ALA A 357 10.66 -3.13 -18.49
N LEU A 358 10.11 -2.75 -17.33
CA LEU A 358 9.19 -3.59 -16.56
C LEU A 358 7.89 -3.86 -17.31
N ALA A 359 7.37 -2.91 -18.08
CA ALA A 359 6.22 -3.12 -18.93
C ALA A 359 6.50 -4.17 -20.02
N ASP A 360 7.68 -4.11 -20.66
CA ASP A 360 8.12 -5.12 -21.64
C ASP A 360 8.29 -6.51 -20.99
N LEU A 361 8.85 -6.56 -19.77
CA LEU A 361 8.99 -7.80 -19.02
C LEU A 361 7.63 -8.37 -18.60
N ALA A 362 6.67 -7.52 -18.26
CA ALA A 362 5.31 -7.95 -17.95
C ALA A 362 4.61 -8.53 -19.18
N ASP A 363 4.73 -7.89 -20.35
CA ASP A 363 4.19 -8.42 -21.62
C ASP A 363 4.78 -9.81 -21.92
N LYS A 364 6.08 -9.97 -21.72
CA LYS A 364 6.79 -11.22 -22.01
C LYS A 364 6.50 -12.33 -21.01
N TYR A 365 6.50 -12.02 -19.72
CA TYR A 365 6.55 -13.04 -18.66
C TYR A 365 5.32 -13.08 -17.75
N SER A 366 4.40 -12.11 -17.85
CA SER A 366 3.29 -11.98 -16.90
C SER A 366 2.00 -11.49 -17.57
N PHE A 367 1.80 -11.79 -18.85
CA PHE A 367 0.60 -11.47 -19.61
C PHE A 367 0.21 -9.97 -19.57
N GLY A 368 1.21 -9.10 -19.51
CA GLY A 368 1.03 -7.65 -19.43
C GLY A 368 0.50 -7.13 -18.09
N GLU A 369 0.44 -7.96 -17.04
CA GLU A 369 -0.07 -7.57 -15.72
C GLU A 369 1.08 -7.30 -14.72
N ILE A 370 1.01 -6.15 -14.05
CA ILE A 370 1.88 -5.74 -12.94
C ILE A 370 1.00 -5.38 -11.75
N ARG A 371 1.50 -5.61 -10.53
CA ARG A 371 0.80 -5.21 -9.30
C ARG A 371 1.69 -4.43 -8.36
N VAL A 372 1.12 -3.49 -7.61
CA VAL A 372 1.81 -2.66 -6.62
C VAL A 372 1.46 -3.18 -5.23
N GLY A 373 2.47 -3.50 -4.43
CA GLY A 373 2.31 -3.88 -3.02
C GLY A 373 2.26 -2.67 -2.09
N HIS A 374 1.66 -2.81 -0.91
CA HIS A 374 1.70 -1.74 0.11
C HIS A 374 3.12 -1.55 0.68
N GLU A 375 4.03 -2.48 0.39
CA GLU A 375 5.45 -2.44 0.73
C GLU A 375 6.25 -1.56 -0.23
N GLN A 376 5.60 -0.88 -1.19
CA GLN A 376 6.23 -0.03 -2.21
C GLN A 376 7.07 -0.83 -3.22
N ASN A 377 6.80 -2.13 -3.36
CA ASN A 377 7.38 -3.01 -4.36
C ASN A 377 6.37 -3.33 -5.46
N LEU A 378 6.85 -3.94 -6.54
CA LEU A 378 6.00 -4.43 -7.64
C LEU A 378 5.92 -5.95 -7.63
N ALA A 379 4.94 -6.51 -8.32
CA ALA A 379 4.80 -7.94 -8.52
C ALA A 379 4.39 -8.29 -9.96
N LEU A 380 5.00 -9.34 -10.49
CA LEU A 380 4.57 -10.05 -11.70
C LEU A 380 3.85 -11.32 -11.26
N PRO A 381 2.50 -11.35 -11.31
CA PRO A 381 1.70 -12.43 -10.73
C PRO A 381 1.80 -13.76 -11.48
N HIS A 382 2.17 -13.77 -12.76
CA HIS A 382 1.90 -14.90 -13.66
C HIS A 382 3.16 -15.50 -14.30
N VAL A 383 4.30 -15.51 -13.61
CA VAL A 383 5.59 -15.91 -14.20
C VAL A 383 5.70 -17.42 -14.27
N ALA A 384 5.89 -17.97 -15.47
CA ALA A 384 6.18 -19.40 -15.63
C ALA A 384 7.56 -19.73 -15.02
N LYS A 385 7.65 -20.85 -14.30
CA LYS A 385 8.87 -21.23 -13.58
C LYS A 385 10.10 -21.44 -14.49
N ARG A 386 9.88 -21.87 -15.73
CA ARG A 386 10.95 -22.04 -16.74
C ARG A 386 11.61 -20.70 -17.11
N ASP A 387 10.87 -19.61 -16.99
CA ASP A 387 11.28 -18.28 -17.42
C ASP A 387 11.96 -17.47 -16.31
N LEU A 388 11.93 -17.95 -15.05
CA LEU A 388 12.57 -17.28 -13.91
C LEU A 388 14.05 -16.92 -14.16
N PRO A 389 14.90 -17.78 -14.74
CA PRO A 389 16.30 -17.42 -14.98
C PRO A 389 16.44 -16.29 -16.01
N GLY A 390 15.58 -16.27 -17.03
CA GLY A 390 15.57 -15.23 -18.06
C GLY A 390 15.05 -13.90 -17.54
N LEU A 391 14.02 -13.93 -16.70
CA LEU A 391 13.48 -12.76 -16.01
C LEU A 391 14.51 -12.18 -15.03
N TRP A 392 15.12 -13.00 -14.19
CA TRP A 392 16.14 -12.57 -13.22
C TRP A 392 17.28 -11.82 -13.90
N LYS A 393 17.87 -12.40 -14.97
CA LYS A 393 18.95 -11.75 -15.74
C LYS A 393 18.53 -10.42 -16.36
N ALA A 394 17.25 -10.26 -16.72
CA ALA A 394 16.75 -9.01 -17.26
C ALA A 394 16.55 -7.97 -16.15
N LEU A 395 16.01 -8.36 -14.99
CA LEU A 395 15.86 -7.50 -13.82
C LEU A 395 17.21 -7.05 -13.27
N ASP A 396 18.21 -7.93 -13.24
CA ASP A 396 19.56 -7.64 -12.75
C ASP A 396 20.22 -6.52 -13.56
N LYS A 397 20.11 -6.57 -14.90
CA LYS A 397 20.57 -5.49 -15.79
C LYS A 397 19.91 -4.14 -15.53
N LEU A 398 18.71 -4.13 -14.94
CA LEU A 398 17.94 -2.92 -14.60
C LEU A 398 18.19 -2.46 -13.15
N GLY A 399 18.99 -3.19 -12.37
CA GLY A 399 19.18 -2.94 -10.93
C GLY A 399 17.95 -3.32 -10.08
N LEU A 400 17.09 -4.21 -10.58
CA LEU A 400 15.81 -4.60 -9.98
C LEU A 400 15.79 -6.05 -9.47
N ALA A 401 16.95 -6.70 -9.39
CA ALA A 401 17.11 -8.07 -8.88
C ALA A 401 17.69 -8.13 -7.46
N THR A 402 17.64 -7.04 -6.69
CA THR A 402 18.15 -7.02 -5.30
C THR A 402 17.45 -8.12 -4.47
N PRO A 403 18.17 -9.08 -3.89
CA PRO A 403 17.59 -10.25 -3.20
C PRO A 403 17.18 -9.90 -1.76
N ASN A 404 16.40 -8.84 -1.57
CA ASN A 404 16.08 -8.31 -0.24
C ASN A 404 14.61 -8.38 0.17
N VAL A 405 13.69 -8.83 -0.69
CA VAL A 405 12.26 -8.90 -0.36
C VAL A 405 12.04 -9.63 0.98
N ASN A 406 11.29 -9.00 1.88
CA ASN A 406 11.04 -9.42 3.27
C ASN A 406 12.25 -9.40 4.23
N LEU A 407 13.41 -8.89 3.84
CA LEU A 407 14.59 -8.74 4.69
C LEU A 407 14.74 -7.31 5.20
N ILE A 408 15.71 -7.10 6.10
CA ILE A 408 15.97 -5.82 6.79
C ILE A 408 16.15 -4.61 5.84
N THR A 409 16.64 -4.82 4.62
CA THR A 409 16.82 -3.76 3.62
C THR A 409 15.60 -3.52 2.73
N ASP A 410 14.50 -4.28 2.90
CA ASP A 410 13.19 -4.06 2.25
C ASP A 410 12.39 -2.94 2.94
N ILE A 411 13.05 -1.80 3.16
CA ILE A 411 12.57 -0.71 4.01
C ILE A 411 11.38 0.03 3.39
N ILE A 412 10.32 0.26 4.18
CA ILE A 412 9.23 1.17 3.79
C ILE A 412 9.58 2.56 4.31
N ALA A 413 9.63 3.56 3.43
CA ALA A 413 9.91 4.93 3.83
C ALA A 413 8.93 5.91 3.16
N CYS A 414 8.42 6.86 3.95
CA CYS A 414 7.78 8.04 3.35
C CYS A 414 8.85 9.05 2.90
N PRO A 415 8.50 10.01 2.04
CA PRO A 415 9.42 11.08 1.65
C PRO A 415 10.08 11.85 2.80
N GLY A 416 9.36 12.13 3.89
CA GLY A 416 9.90 12.98 4.96
C GLY A 416 10.19 14.42 4.49
N LEU A 417 11.02 15.15 5.24
CA LEU A 417 11.39 16.54 4.94
C LEU A 417 12.18 16.71 3.64
N ASP A 418 12.57 15.62 2.97
CA ASP A 418 13.23 15.66 1.66
C ASP A 418 12.39 16.42 0.61
N TYR A 419 11.05 16.31 0.70
CA TYR A 419 10.14 17.16 -0.08
C TYR A 419 8.72 17.31 0.50
N CYS A 420 8.34 16.60 1.57
CA CYS A 420 7.00 16.71 2.16
C CYS A 420 6.83 17.94 3.06
N SER A 421 5.84 18.78 2.77
CA SER A 421 5.50 19.98 3.55
C SER A 421 4.85 19.71 4.91
N LEU A 422 4.53 18.45 5.22
CA LEU A 422 3.94 18.03 6.50
C LEU A 422 4.94 17.30 7.42
N ALA A 423 6.17 17.08 6.95
CA ALA A 423 7.17 16.32 7.69
C ALA A 423 7.89 17.20 8.72
N ASN A 424 8.36 16.56 9.78
CA ASN A 424 9.14 17.19 10.84
C ASN A 424 10.61 16.76 10.79
N ALA A 425 10.91 15.66 10.10
CA ALA A 425 12.25 15.09 9.94
C ALA A 425 12.38 14.40 8.58
N ARG A 426 13.62 14.17 8.14
CA ARG A 426 13.98 13.42 6.93
C ARG A 426 13.81 11.93 7.14
N SER A 427 13.56 11.21 6.04
CA SER A 427 13.33 9.77 6.07
C SER A 427 14.19 9.02 5.07
N ILE A 428 14.32 9.55 3.84
CA ILE A 428 15.02 8.87 2.75
C ILE A 428 16.50 8.65 3.11
N PRO A 429 17.23 9.65 3.64
CA PRO A 429 18.63 9.46 4.01
C PRO A 429 18.86 8.38 5.06
N ILE A 430 17.93 8.20 6.02
CA ILE A 430 17.99 7.12 7.01
C ILE A 430 17.82 5.77 6.32
N ALA A 431 16.84 5.63 5.43
CA ALA A 431 16.64 4.40 4.69
C ALA A 431 17.89 4.04 3.87
N GLN A 432 18.49 5.03 3.20
CA GLN A 432 19.72 4.85 2.44
C GLN A 432 20.88 4.42 3.32
N GLU A 433 21.05 5.01 4.50
CA GLU A 433 22.11 4.60 5.42
C GLU A 433 21.88 3.18 5.95
N LEU A 434 20.66 2.85 6.37
CA LEU A 434 20.32 1.50 6.84
C LEU A 434 20.53 0.44 5.75
N THR A 435 20.14 0.71 4.51
CA THR A 435 20.40 -0.23 3.42
C THR A 435 21.90 -0.43 3.18
N ARG A 436 22.74 0.60 3.31
CA ARG A 436 24.21 0.45 3.24
C ARG A 436 24.77 -0.33 4.42
N ARG A 437 24.33 -0.04 5.64
CA ARG A 437 24.74 -0.73 6.87
C ARG A 437 24.47 -2.23 6.78
N PHE A 438 23.29 -2.61 6.28
CA PHE A 438 22.88 -4.00 6.12
C PHE A 438 23.01 -4.52 4.68
N ALA A 439 23.96 -3.99 3.90
CA ALA A 439 24.16 -4.40 2.50
C ALA A 439 24.71 -5.84 2.36
N ASN A 440 25.32 -6.39 3.42
CA ASN A 440 25.81 -7.76 3.42
C ASN A 440 24.63 -8.75 3.39
N HIS A 441 24.51 -9.49 2.30
CA HIS A 441 23.40 -10.42 2.08
C HIS A 441 23.42 -11.63 3.02
N GLU A 442 24.59 -12.13 3.41
CA GLU A 442 24.72 -13.23 4.39
C GLU A 442 24.18 -12.79 5.76
N LEU A 443 24.53 -11.58 6.20
CA LEU A 443 24.00 -10.99 7.43
C LEU A 443 22.49 -10.77 7.32
N ALA A 444 21.99 -10.20 6.22
CA ALA A 444 20.56 -9.99 6.01
C ALA A 444 19.77 -11.31 6.07
N ASN A 445 20.31 -12.39 5.51
CA ASN A 445 19.70 -13.73 5.60
C ASN A 445 19.80 -14.33 7.01
N LEU A 446 20.92 -14.10 7.71
CA LEU A 446 21.09 -14.55 9.10
C LEU A 446 20.07 -13.90 10.04
N ILE A 447 19.73 -12.63 9.79
CA ILE A 447 18.67 -11.89 10.49
C ILE A 447 17.29 -12.46 10.14
N GLY A 448 17.11 -12.90 8.89
CA GLY A 448 15.84 -13.41 8.40
C GLY A 448 14.80 -12.30 8.23
N ARG A 449 13.51 -12.66 8.36
CA ARG A 449 12.41 -11.72 8.09
C ARG A 449 12.37 -10.58 9.11
N LEU A 450 12.65 -9.37 8.65
CA LEU A 450 12.62 -8.15 9.47
C LEU A 450 12.22 -6.95 8.62
N HIS A 451 11.16 -6.24 8.99
CA HIS A 451 10.69 -5.06 8.27
C HIS A 451 10.97 -3.77 9.06
N ILE A 452 11.66 -2.81 8.43
CA ILE A 452 11.84 -1.46 8.96
C ILE A 452 10.90 -0.49 8.25
N ASN A 453 10.17 0.29 9.04
CA ASN A 453 9.19 1.26 8.54
C ASN A 453 9.50 2.65 9.08
N ILE A 454 9.69 3.63 8.19
CA ILE A 454 10.18 4.97 8.51
C ILE A 454 9.13 6.02 8.15
N SER A 455 8.87 6.95 9.07
CA SER A 455 8.06 8.15 8.78
C SER A 455 8.67 9.39 9.40
N GLY A 456 8.81 10.46 8.61
CA GLY A 456 9.32 11.75 9.06
C GLY A 456 8.33 12.59 9.86
N CYS A 457 7.14 12.07 10.18
CA CYS A 457 6.17 12.70 11.08
C CYS A 457 5.10 11.71 11.56
N ILE A 458 4.29 12.20 12.51
CA ILE A 458 3.15 11.50 13.12
C ILE A 458 2.05 11.06 12.14
N ASN A 459 2.10 11.44 10.86
CA ASN A 459 1.08 11.00 9.89
C ASN A 459 1.22 9.50 9.53
N ALA A 460 2.37 8.90 9.83
CA ALA A 460 2.66 7.47 9.65
C ALA A 460 2.47 6.98 8.21
N CYS A 461 2.87 7.78 7.21
CA CYS A 461 2.73 7.41 5.79
C CYS A 461 3.55 6.16 5.41
N GLY A 462 4.72 5.97 6.04
CA GLY A 462 5.53 4.75 5.89
C GLY A 462 5.17 3.66 6.88
N HIS A 463 4.01 3.75 7.55
CA HIS A 463 3.49 2.71 8.45
C HIS A 463 4.42 2.32 9.63
N HIS A 464 5.16 3.27 10.21
CA HIS A 464 6.14 3.01 11.28
C HIS A 464 5.57 2.29 12.51
N HIS A 465 4.32 2.56 12.91
CA HIS A 465 3.69 1.90 14.06
C HIS A 465 3.52 0.38 13.91
N VAL A 466 3.59 -0.15 12.69
CA VAL A 466 3.43 -1.59 12.38
C VAL A 466 4.63 -2.16 11.64
N GLY A 467 5.78 -1.47 11.68
CA GLY A 467 7.06 -2.07 11.32
C GLY A 467 7.58 -2.92 12.46
N HIS A 468 8.32 -3.99 12.15
CA HIS A 468 9.01 -4.77 13.18
C HIS A 468 9.94 -3.84 13.97
N ILE A 469 10.64 -2.97 13.25
CA ILE A 469 11.29 -1.76 13.77
C ILE A 469 10.63 -0.55 13.12
N GLY A 470 9.99 0.28 13.93
CA GLY A 470 9.36 1.53 13.51
C GLY A 470 10.23 2.73 13.85
N ILE A 471 10.41 3.64 12.90
CA ILE A 471 11.19 4.87 13.05
C ILE A 471 10.27 6.08 12.80
N LEU A 472 10.05 6.88 13.83
CA LEU A 472 9.26 8.10 13.77
C LEU A 472 10.16 9.32 13.99
N GLY A 473 10.31 10.12 12.94
CA GLY A 473 10.93 11.42 13.02
C GLY A 473 9.99 12.47 13.61
N VAL A 474 10.49 13.23 14.58
CA VAL A 474 9.86 14.37 15.24
C VAL A 474 10.83 15.54 15.26
N GLU A 475 10.33 16.74 15.54
CA GLU A 475 11.14 17.92 15.77
C GLU A 475 11.14 18.22 17.27
N LYS A 476 12.31 18.55 17.80
CA LYS A 476 12.48 19.02 19.18
C LYS A 476 13.56 20.10 19.23
N ASN A 477 13.19 21.32 19.61
CA ASN A 477 14.09 22.48 19.73
C ASN A 477 14.86 22.82 18.44
N GLY A 478 14.24 22.64 17.28
CA GLY A 478 14.83 22.88 15.96
C GLY A 478 15.67 21.72 15.43
N GLU A 479 15.79 20.62 16.17
CA GLU A 479 16.55 19.45 15.77
C GLU A 479 15.65 18.26 15.40
N GLU A 480 16.09 17.49 14.41
CA GLU A 480 15.46 16.23 14.02
C GLU A 480 15.80 15.14 15.04
N VAL A 481 14.77 14.56 15.66
CA VAL A 481 14.90 13.50 16.66
C VAL A 481 14.03 12.31 16.24
N TYR A 482 14.51 11.09 16.47
CA TYR A 482 13.87 9.87 15.99
C TYR A 482 13.48 8.95 17.14
N GLN A 483 12.19 8.67 17.24
CA GLN A 483 11.64 7.68 18.17
C GLN A 483 11.66 6.29 17.53
N ILE A 484 12.18 5.32 18.26
CA ILE A 484 12.29 3.93 17.80
C ILE A 484 11.31 3.03 18.55
N THR A 485 10.51 2.29 17.80
CA THR A 485 9.58 1.30 18.33
C THR A 485 9.92 -0.09 17.81
N ILE A 486 9.69 -1.15 18.60
CA ILE A 486 9.81 -2.53 18.11
C ILE A 486 8.55 -3.36 18.39
N GLY A 487 8.35 -4.42 17.61
CA GLY A 487 7.26 -5.38 17.81
C GLY A 487 5.96 -5.04 17.07
N GLY A 488 5.99 -4.07 16.15
CA GLY A 488 4.86 -3.79 15.28
C GLY A 488 4.76 -4.83 14.15
N ARG A 489 3.54 -5.15 13.70
CA ARG A 489 3.28 -5.97 12.50
C ARG A 489 1.92 -5.62 11.90
N ALA A 490 1.78 -5.79 10.59
CA ALA A 490 0.57 -5.39 9.85
C ALA A 490 -0.29 -6.56 9.33
N ASP A 491 0.17 -7.80 9.55
CA ASP A 491 -0.47 -9.02 9.06
C ASP A 491 -1.69 -9.45 9.89
N GLU A 492 -2.14 -10.70 9.76
CA GLU A 492 -3.32 -11.22 10.47
C GLU A 492 -3.19 -11.13 12.00
N SER A 493 -1.95 -11.06 12.51
CA SER A 493 -1.62 -10.87 13.92
C SER A 493 -1.25 -9.41 14.25
N ALA A 494 -1.82 -8.45 13.51
CA ALA A 494 -1.51 -7.03 13.61
C ALA A 494 -1.28 -6.56 15.06
N ALA A 495 -0.17 -5.87 15.28
CA ALA A 495 0.25 -5.35 16.57
C ALA A 495 0.94 -4.00 16.38
N LEU A 496 0.82 -3.13 17.38
CA LEU A 496 1.52 -1.85 17.40
C LEU A 496 2.89 -2.02 18.06
N GLY A 497 3.90 -1.36 17.52
CA GLY A 497 5.23 -1.33 18.11
C GLY A 497 5.27 -0.55 19.43
N ASN A 498 6.12 -1.00 20.35
CA ASN A 498 6.35 -0.36 21.64
C ASN A 498 7.62 0.48 21.58
N LEU A 499 7.58 1.69 22.14
CA LEU A 499 8.73 2.58 22.26
C LEU A 499 9.79 1.94 23.17
N ILE A 500 11.04 1.90 22.71
CA ILE A 500 12.13 1.25 23.45
C ILE A 500 13.04 2.22 24.21
N GLY A 501 12.87 3.53 24.06
CA GLY A 501 13.70 4.51 24.75
C GLY A 501 13.44 5.96 24.33
N PRO A 502 14.29 6.91 24.78
CA PRO A 502 14.24 8.29 24.32
C PRO A 502 14.49 8.38 22.81
N GLY A 503 14.11 9.51 22.21
CA GLY A 503 14.45 9.76 20.82
C GLY A 503 15.94 10.02 20.63
N VAL A 504 16.49 9.56 19.50
CA VAL A 504 17.91 9.64 19.13
C VAL A 504 18.12 10.62 17.99
N LYS A 505 19.35 11.10 17.79
CA LYS A 505 19.69 12.01 16.69
C LYS A 505 19.75 11.26 15.35
N PHE A 506 19.69 12.03 14.26
CA PHE A 506 19.74 11.52 12.89
C PHE A 506 20.90 10.53 12.63
N ASP A 507 22.11 10.89 13.08
CA ASP A 507 23.34 10.13 12.89
C ASP A 507 23.41 8.87 13.76
N GLU A 508 22.65 8.81 14.86
CA GLU A 508 22.62 7.66 15.77
C GLU A 508 21.60 6.59 15.34
N VAL A 509 20.68 6.90 14.42
CA VAL A 509 19.58 5.98 14.05
C VAL A 509 20.10 4.64 13.54
N ALA A 510 21.11 4.66 12.67
CA ALA A 510 21.67 3.43 12.11
C ALA A 510 22.31 2.54 13.17
N ASP A 511 23.06 3.14 14.09
CA ASP A 511 23.73 2.45 15.19
C ASP A 511 22.70 1.85 16.17
N VAL A 512 21.60 2.56 16.44
CA VAL A 512 20.51 2.03 17.28
C VAL A 512 19.84 0.82 16.62
N VAL A 513 19.63 0.84 15.31
CA VAL A 513 19.06 -0.31 14.60
C VAL A 513 20.02 -1.50 14.60
N GLU A 514 21.32 -1.26 14.42
CA GLU A 514 22.35 -2.29 14.53
C GLU A 514 22.35 -2.95 15.91
N ASP A 515 22.33 -2.16 16.99
CA ASP A 515 22.26 -2.69 18.36
C ASP A 515 20.99 -3.52 18.62
N ILE A 516 19.84 -3.12 18.05
CA ILE A 516 18.59 -3.90 18.13
C ILE A 516 18.77 -5.26 17.44
N VAL A 517 19.42 -5.27 16.27
CA VAL A 517 19.69 -6.49 15.51
C VAL A 517 20.68 -7.39 16.26
N GLU A 518 21.76 -6.84 16.80
CA GLU A 518 22.72 -7.59 17.62
C GLU A 518 22.07 -8.17 18.87
N ALA A 519 21.24 -7.37 19.56
CA ALA A 519 20.45 -7.82 20.69
C ALA A 519 19.53 -8.98 20.29
N TYR A 520 18.81 -8.87 19.17
CA TYR A 520 17.98 -9.95 18.64
C TYR A 520 18.79 -11.24 18.39
N LEU A 521 19.88 -11.15 17.63
CA LEU A 521 20.70 -12.31 17.29
C LEU A 521 21.30 -13.00 18.51
N ALA A 522 21.56 -12.27 19.58
CA ALA A 522 22.05 -12.80 20.85
C ALA A 522 20.94 -13.32 21.79
N LEU A 523 19.71 -12.83 21.65
CA LEU A 523 18.56 -13.20 22.49
C LEU A 523 17.69 -14.32 21.91
N ARG A 524 17.80 -14.59 20.60
CA ARG A 524 17.11 -15.70 19.96
C ARG A 524 17.65 -17.04 20.48
N GLU A 525 16.76 -17.98 20.75
CA GLU A 525 17.09 -19.31 21.27
C GLU A 525 17.66 -20.24 20.19
N ARG A 526 17.35 -19.95 18.92
CA ARG A 526 17.73 -20.76 17.76
C ARG A 526 17.82 -19.91 16.49
N PRO A 527 18.64 -20.32 15.49
CA PRO A 527 18.84 -19.54 14.27
C PRO A 527 17.56 -19.20 13.50
N GLU A 528 16.55 -20.06 13.55
CA GLU A 528 15.28 -19.92 12.83
C GLU A 528 14.21 -19.10 13.57
N GLU A 529 14.43 -18.73 14.83
CA GLU A 529 13.47 -17.89 15.57
C GLU A 529 13.50 -16.47 14.98
N LEU A 530 12.36 -15.99 14.48
CA LEU A 530 12.24 -14.68 13.86
C LEU A 530 12.28 -13.56 14.89
N PHE A 531 12.69 -12.36 14.46
CA PHE A 531 12.70 -11.16 15.31
C PHE A 531 11.39 -10.95 16.08
N MET A 532 10.25 -11.07 15.39
CA MET A 532 8.95 -10.88 16.00
C MET A 532 8.58 -11.95 17.03
N ASP A 533 9.07 -13.18 16.87
CA ASP A 533 8.84 -14.25 17.83
C ASP A 533 9.67 -14.02 19.10
N THR A 534 10.92 -13.56 18.95
CA THR A 534 11.79 -13.16 20.07
C THR A 534 11.18 -11.98 20.84
N VAL A 535 10.72 -10.93 20.16
CA VAL A 535 10.07 -9.79 20.82
C VAL A 535 8.78 -10.21 21.52
N LYS A 536 7.98 -11.11 20.93
CA LYS A 536 6.76 -11.64 21.56
C LYS A 536 7.08 -12.44 22.83
N ARG A 537 8.16 -13.22 22.83
CA ARG A 537 8.58 -14.07 23.96
C ARG A 537 9.15 -13.25 25.11
N LEU A 538 9.99 -12.26 24.81
CA LEU A 538 10.78 -11.54 25.81
C LEU A 538 10.21 -10.17 26.20
N GLY A 539 9.30 -9.61 25.39
CA GLY A 539 8.95 -8.20 25.47
C GLY A 539 10.09 -7.29 24.99
N VAL A 540 9.97 -5.99 25.25
CA VAL A 540 10.92 -4.99 24.74
C VAL A 540 12.03 -4.61 25.72
N GLU A 541 11.89 -4.92 27.01
CA GLU A 541 12.86 -4.49 28.02
C GLU A 541 14.28 -5.04 27.78
N PRO A 542 14.50 -6.31 27.41
CA PRO A 542 15.86 -6.81 27.14
C PRO A 542 16.54 -6.12 25.94
N PHE A 543 15.76 -5.65 24.97
CA PHE A 543 16.27 -4.87 23.85
C PHE A 543 16.64 -3.46 24.30
N LYS A 544 15.76 -2.82 25.07
CA LYS A 544 15.99 -1.48 25.64
C LYS A 544 17.24 -1.44 26.53
N GLU A 545 17.43 -2.43 27.38
CA GLU A 545 18.62 -2.53 28.24
C GLU A 545 19.90 -2.59 27.41
N ARG A 546 19.93 -3.41 26.35
CA ARG A 546 21.12 -3.54 25.49
C ARG A 546 21.39 -2.28 24.66
N VAL A 547 20.34 -1.67 24.11
CA VAL A 547 20.45 -0.50 23.23
C VAL A 547 20.78 0.76 24.03
N TYR A 548 20.18 0.98 25.21
CA TYR A 548 20.34 2.25 25.94
C TYR A 548 21.26 2.18 27.15
N ALA A 549 21.81 1.02 27.54
CA ALA A 549 22.80 0.97 28.63
C ALA A 549 24.11 1.73 28.32
N THR A 550 24.42 1.93 27.03
CA THR A 550 25.67 2.55 26.56
C THR A 550 25.50 3.98 26.06
N ARG A 551 24.29 4.55 26.13
CA ARG A 551 23.91 5.82 25.49
C ARG A 551 23.53 6.93 26.46
#